data_AF-A0A1U7Y0F4-F1
#
_entry.id   AF-A0A1U7Y0F4-F1
#
_cell.length_a   1.000
_cell.length_b   1.000
_cell.length_c   1.000
_cell.angle_alpha   90.00
_cell.angle_beta   90.00
_cell.angle_gamma   90.00
#
_symmetry.space_group_name_H-M   'P 1'
#
loop_
_entity.id
_entity.type
_entity.pdbx_description
1 polymer ?
#
loop_
_entity_poly.entity_id
_entity_poly.type
_entity_poly.pdbx_seq_one_letter_code
_entity_poly.pdbx_strand_id
1 'polypeptide(L)'
;MVRNIANMVPPYDKTKYSGVGAIIEYAILRLKVLAEHGDKTFEEQLKYCKMEAVNVSLANLLTYPFVSDALVNKTLALKGGYYDFIKGRFELWGVNFGLFDPYYI
;
A
#
# COMPACT_ATOMS: atom_id res chain seq x y z
N MET A 1 11.32 -14.50 13.47
CA MET A 1 10.64 -15.16 12.34
C MET A 1 9.88 -14.10 11.56
N VAL A 2 10.14 -13.94 10.26
CA VAL A 2 9.42 -13.00 9.38
C VAL A 2 8.22 -13.73 8.77
N ARG A 3 6.99 -13.29 9.02
CA ARG A 3 5.81 -13.79 8.31
C ARG A 3 5.46 -12.79 7.22
N ASN A 4 5.49 -13.23 5.96
CA ASN A 4 5.17 -12.40 4.79
C ASN A 4 3.68 -12.56 4.45
N ILE A 5 2.95 -11.45 4.39
CA ILE A 5 1.62 -11.38 3.78
C ILE A 5 1.79 -10.54 2.52
N ALA A 6 1.86 -11.20 1.37
CA ALA A 6 1.93 -10.53 0.08
C ALA A 6 0.51 -10.26 -0.44
N ASN A 7 0.13 -8.98 -0.57
CA ASN A 7 -0.98 -8.62 -1.43
C ASN A 7 -0.42 -8.46 -2.85
N MET A 8 -0.70 -9.41 -3.73
CA MET A 8 -0.26 -9.33 -5.12
C MET A 8 -1.32 -8.55 -5.89
N VAL A 9 -1.06 -7.26 -6.13
CA VAL A 9 -1.89 -6.46 -7.05
C VAL A 9 -1.48 -6.84 -8.47
N PRO A 10 -2.32 -7.56 -9.24
CA PRO A 10 -1.98 -7.91 -10.60
C PRO A 10 -1.78 -6.64 -11.44
N PRO A 11 -0.89 -6.65 -12.44
CA PRO A 11 -0.78 -5.54 -13.39
C PRO A 11 -2.14 -5.28 -14.02
N TYR A 12 -2.52 -4.00 -14.11
CA TYR A 12 -3.78 -3.59 -14.72
C TYR A 12 -3.87 -4.13 -16.16
N ASP A 13 -4.74 -5.11 -16.35
CA ASP A 13 -5.00 -5.77 -17.63
C ASP A 13 -6.36 -5.31 -18.15
N LYS A 14 -6.35 -4.63 -19.30
CA LYS A 14 -7.57 -4.12 -19.96
C LYS A 14 -8.50 -5.24 -20.46
N THR A 15 -8.02 -6.47 -20.53
CA THR A 15 -8.73 -7.62 -21.12
C THR A 15 -9.32 -8.56 -20.07
N LYS A 16 -8.86 -8.52 -18.81
CA LYS A 16 -9.31 -9.41 -17.73
C LYS A 16 -9.85 -8.61 -16.55
N TYR A 17 -11.15 -8.34 -16.57
CA TYR A 17 -11.89 -7.74 -15.47
C TYR A 17 -12.18 -8.77 -14.37
N SER A 18 -11.22 -9.05 -13.48
CA SER A 18 -11.49 -9.83 -12.27
C SER A 18 -11.88 -8.91 -11.10
N GLY A 19 -13.14 -8.45 -11.11
CA GLY A 19 -13.80 -7.85 -9.95
C GLY A 19 -14.07 -6.35 -10.06
N VAL A 20 -15.35 -5.97 -9.99
CA VAL A 20 -15.83 -4.57 -9.94
C VAL A 20 -15.14 -3.78 -8.81
N GLY A 21 -14.84 -4.44 -7.67
CA GLY A 21 -14.12 -3.83 -6.55
C GLY A 21 -12.71 -3.37 -6.91
N ALA A 22 -11.95 -4.16 -7.68
CA ALA A 22 -10.59 -3.80 -8.09
C ALA A 22 -10.56 -2.60 -9.05
N ILE A 23 -11.60 -2.46 -9.89
CA ILE A 23 -11.73 -1.32 -10.81
C ILE A 23 -12.03 -0.04 -10.03
N ILE A 24 -12.94 -0.09 -9.06
CA ILE A 24 -13.30 1.07 -8.22
C ILE A 24 -12.11 1.50 -7.39
N GLU A 25 -11.42 0.54 -6.75
CA GLU A 25 -10.22 0.82 -5.96
C GLU A 25 -9.12 1.44 -6.83
N TYR A 26 -8.86 0.88 -8.02
CA TYR A 26 -7.91 1.46 -8.96
C TYR A 26 -8.31 2.88 -9.40
N ALA A 27 -9.60 3.13 -9.69
CA ALA A 27 -10.08 4.45 -10.09
C ALA A 27 -9.89 5.48 -8.97
N ILE A 28 -10.22 5.12 -7.73
CA ILE A 28 -10.04 5.99 -6.55
C ILE A 28 -8.55 6.29 -6.33
N LEU A 29 -7.70 5.26 -6.37
CA LEU A 29 -6.25 5.42 -6.25
C LEU A 29 -5.68 6.30 -7.36
N ARG A 30 -6.16 6.12 -8.60
CA ARG A 30 -5.75 6.94 -9.74
C ARG A 30 -6.18 8.39 -9.58
N LEU A 31 -7.38 8.66 -9.08
CA LEU A 31 -7.83 10.03 -8.80
C LEU A 31 -6.95 10.70 -7.74
N LYS A 32 -6.62 9.99 -6.66
CA LYS A 32 -5.70 10.49 -5.62
C LYS A 32 -4.31 10.81 -6.22
N VAL A 33 -3.74 9.87 -6.97
CA VAL A 33 -2.43 10.07 -7.60
C VAL A 33 -2.45 11.19 -8.62
N LEU A 34 -3.53 11.36 -9.38
CA LEU A 34 -3.67 12.50 -10.31
C LEU A 34 -3.74 13.84 -9.56
N ALA A 35 -4.34 13.89 -8.38
CA ALA A 35 -4.38 15.11 -7.58
C ALA A 35 -3.01 15.48 -7.01
N GLU A 36 -2.19 14.50 -6.61
CA GLU A 36 -0.88 14.72 -5.98
C GLU A 36 0.30 14.75 -6.98
N HIS A 37 0.14 14.08 -8.13
CA HIS A 37 1.21 13.82 -9.12
C HIS A 37 0.72 13.96 -10.57
N GLY A 38 -0.29 14.80 -10.82
CA GLY A 38 -0.86 15.00 -12.15
C GLY A 38 0.10 15.57 -13.20
N ASP A 39 1.19 16.21 -12.75
CA ASP A 39 2.28 16.72 -13.57
C ASP A 39 3.22 15.62 -14.12
N LYS A 40 3.19 14.42 -13.51
CA LYS A 40 4.11 13.34 -13.84
C LYS A 40 3.66 12.53 -15.05
N THR A 41 4.60 11.78 -15.62
CA THR A 41 4.30 10.88 -16.73
C THR A 41 3.33 9.77 -16.32
N PHE A 42 2.64 9.16 -17.28
CA PHE A 42 1.73 8.05 -17.01
C PHE A 42 2.42 6.87 -16.30
N GLU A 43 3.66 6.55 -16.68
CA GLU A 43 4.41 5.46 -16.03
C GLU A 43 4.73 5.77 -14.57
N GLU A 44 5.09 7.02 -14.27
CA GLU A 44 5.34 7.46 -12.89
C GLU A 44 4.04 7.46 -12.08
N GLN A 45 2.93 7.98 -12.63
CA GLN A 45 1.62 7.90 -11.98
C GLN A 45 1.22 6.46 -11.70
N LEU A 46 1.46 5.54 -12.65
CA LEU A 46 1.20 4.12 -12.44
C LEU A 46 2.09 3.53 -11.33
N LYS A 47 3.36 3.96 -11.22
CA LYS A 47 4.22 3.59 -10.10
C LYS A 47 3.63 4.06 -8.76
N TYR A 48 3.21 5.32 -8.67
CA TYR A 48 2.56 5.85 -7.46
C TYR A 48 1.26 5.12 -7.12
N CYS A 49 0.43 4.79 -8.11
CA CYS A 49 -0.78 3.97 -7.87
C CYS A 49 -0.44 2.60 -7.26
N LYS A 50 0.63 1.95 -7.72
CA LYS A 50 1.07 0.65 -7.16
C LYS A 50 1.54 0.80 -5.71
N MET A 51 2.29 1.86 -5.41
CA MET A 51 2.72 2.16 -4.04
C MET A 51 1.54 2.48 -3.12
N GLU A 52 0.57 3.25 -3.61
CA GLU A 52 -0.64 3.58 -2.84
C GLU A 52 -1.52 2.35 -2.59
N ALA A 53 -1.62 1.41 -3.52
CA ALA A 53 -2.31 0.15 -3.30
C ALA A 53 -1.66 -0.68 -2.17
N VAL A 54 -0.32 -0.66 -2.09
CA VAL A 54 0.41 -1.26 -0.97
C VAL A 54 0.06 -0.53 0.33
N ASN A 55 0.04 0.82 0.33
CA ASN A 55 -0.31 1.61 1.51
C ASN A 55 -1.74 1.34 2.01
N VAL A 56 -2.73 1.23 1.11
CA VAL A 56 -4.11 0.83 1.47
C VAL A 56 -4.14 -0.55 2.10
N SER A 57 -3.38 -1.50 1.54
CA SER A 57 -3.30 -2.86 2.11
C SER A 57 -2.69 -2.87 3.51
N LEU A 58 -1.67 -2.03 3.75
CA LEU A 58 -1.07 -1.86 5.08
C LEU A 58 -2.08 -1.23 6.05
N ALA A 59 -2.83 -0.21 5.61
CA ALA A 59 -3.90 0.40 6.40
C ALA A 59 -4.99 -0.62 6.76
N ASN A 60 -5.40 -1.49 5.82
CA ASN A 60 -6.33 -2.58 6.08
C ASN A 60 -5.78 -3.57 7.11
N LEU A 61 -4.49 -3.91 7.04
CA LEU A 61 -3.85 -4.77 8.04
C LEU A 61 -3.91 -4.15 9.45
N LEU A 62 -3.79 -2.82 9.57
CA LEU A 62 -3.92 -2.12 10.85
C LEU A 62 -5.34 -2.17 11.45
N THR A 63 -6.37 -2.46 10.64
CA THR A 63 -7.75 -2.59 11.15
C THR A 63 -7.99 -3.88 11.94
N TYR A 64 -7.09 -4.86 11.83
CA TYR A 64 -7.16 -6.10 12.60
C TYR A 64 -6.57 -5.89 14.00
N PRO A 65 -7.34 -6.08 15.10
CA PRO A 65 -6.89 -5.80 16.45
C PRO A 65 -5.56 -6.50 16.81
N PHE A 66 -5.43 -7.78 16.46
CA PHE A 66 -4.21 -8.55 16.74
C PHE A 66 -2.97 -8.04 15.99
N VAL A 67 -3.13 -7.36 14.85
CA VAL A 67 -2.00 -6.75 14.12
C VAL A 67 -1.60 -5.45 14.81
N SER A 68 -2.58 -4.60 15.12
CA SER A 68 -2.35 -3.34 15.84
C SER A 68 -1.70 -3.60 17.22
N ASP A 69 -2.24 -4.54 17.99
CA ASP A 69 -1.70 -4.91 19.31
C ASP A 69 -0.27 -5.42 19.21
N ALA A 70 0.04 -6.23 18.19
CA ALA A 70 1.40 -6.74 17.98
C ALA A 70 2.40 -5.64 17.55
N LEU A 71 1.95 -4.62 16.82
CA LEU A 71 2.76 -3.45 16.47
C LEU A 71 3.04 -2.59 17.70
N VAL A 72 2.02 -2.30 18.51
CA VAL A 72 2.17 -1.53 19.77
C VAL A 72 3.10 -2.25 20.74
N ASN A 73 2.96 -3.57 20.87
CA ASN A 73 3.81 -4.40 21.72
C ASN A 73 5.21 -4.66 21.12
N LYS A 74 5.51 -4.10 19.94
CA LYS A 74 6.79 -4.27 19.21
C LYS A 74 7.16 -5.73 18.94
N THR A 75 6.17 -6.62 18.89
CA THR A 75 6.34 -8.05 18.55
C THR A 75 6.16 -8.31 17.06
N LEU A 76 5.59 -7.34 16.33
CA LEU A 76 5.43 -7.34 14.88
C LEU A 76 5.96 -6.02 14.31
N ALA A 77 6.51 -6.07 13.10
CA ALA A 77 6.86 -4.90 12.31
C ALA A 77 6.16 -5.02 10.95
N LEU A 78 5.58 -3.91 10.48
CA LEU A 78 4.86 -3.85 9.22
C LEU A 78 5.62 -2.97 8.21
N LYS A 79 5.80 -3.48 6.99
CA LYS A 79 6.54 -2.81 5.92
C LYS A 79 5.82 -2.96 4.59
N GLY A 80 5.81 -1.89 3.80
CA GLY A 80 5.41 -1.90 2.40
C GLY A 80 6.60 -2.21 1.51
N GLY A 81 6.37 -2.98 0.44
CA GLY A 81 7.41 -3.32 -0.52
C GLY A 81 6.91 -3.26 -1.96
N TYR A 82 7.77 -2.81 -2.86
CA TYR A 82 7.53 -2.78 -4.30
C TYR A 82 8.73 -3.36 -5.03
N TYR A 83 8.50 -4.34 -5.91
CA TYR A 83 9.53 -4.93 -6.75
C TYR A 83 9.30 -4.57 -8.22
N ASP A 84 10.29 -3.92 -8.83
CA ASP A 84 10.35 -3.66 -10.27
C ASP A 84 11.11 -4.81 -10.95
N PHE A 85 10.36 -5.72 -11.57
CA PHE A 85 10.90 -6.87 -12.30
C PHE A 85 11.71 -6.48 -13.54
N ILE A 86 11.42 -5.34 -14.15
CA ILE A 86 12.10 -4.88 -15.38
C ILE A 86 13.49 -4.37 -15.01
N LYS A 87 13.57 -3.59 -13.92
CA LYS A 87 14.82 -2.96 -13.48
C LYS A 87 15.57 -3.78 -12.42
N GLY A 88 14.99 -4.88 -11.94
CA GLY A 88 15.55 -5.73 -10.89
C GLY A 88 15.74 -5.00 -9.55
N ARG A 89 14.83 -4.07 -9.21
CA ARG A 89 14.96 -3.21 -8.02
C ARG A 89 13.84 -3.46 -7.01
N PHE A 90 14.21 -3.54 -5.74
CA PHE A 90 13.29 -3.65 -4.62
C PHE A 90 13.31 -2.38 -3.77
N GLU A 91 12.15 -1.76 -3.60
CA GLU A 91 11.93 -0.63 -2.70
C GLU A 91 11.14 -1.14 -1.48
N LEU A 92 11.63 -0.86 -0.28
CA LEU A 92 11.01 -1.26 0.99
C LEU A 92 10.89 -0.03 1.89
N TRP A 93 9.69 0.24 2.40
CA TRP A 93 9.44 1.33 3.33
C TRP A 93 8.75 0.84 4.60
N GLY A 94 9.08 1.49 5.71
CA GLY A 94 8.46 1.19 7.01
C GLY A 94 7.18 1.97 7.21
N VAL A 95 6.19 1.37 7.87
CA VAL A 95 5.07 2.10 8.44
C VAL A 95 5.42 2.42 9.89
N ASN A 96 5.65 3.69 10.20
CA ASN A 96 5.85 4.11 11.58
C ASN A 96 4.47 4.20 12.25
N PHE A 97 4.07 3.16 12.95
CA PHE A 97 2.93 3.21 13.86
C PHE A 97 3.37 3.89 15.15
N GLY A 98 3.32 5.22 15.15
CA GLY A 98 3.64 6.07 16.29
C GLY A 98 2.35 6.59 16.90
N LEU A 99 2.14 6.22 18.16
CA LEU A 99 1.10 6.71 19.07
C LEU A 99 0.81 8.19 18.81
N PHE A 100 -0.44 8.54 18.55
CA PHE A 100 -0.88 9.89 18.93
C PHE A 100 -0.62 9.98 20.42
N ASP A 101 0.26 10.88 20.86
CA ASP A 101 0.33 11.23 22.27
C ASP A 101 -1.10 11.58 22.68
N PRO A 102 -1.69 10.88 23.68
CA PRO A 102 -2.99 11.27 24.18
C PRO A 102 -2.83 12.69 24.74
N TYR A 103 -3.42 13.66 24.05
CA TYR A 103 -3.62 15.00 24.59
C TYR A 103 -4.52 14.84 25.81
N TYR A 104 -3.94 14.83 27.00
CA TYR A 104 -4.66 15.10 28.23
C TYR A 104 -4.87 16.63 28.30
N ILE A 105 -6.14 17.04 28.20
CA ILE A 105 -6.61 18.37 28.61
C ILE A 105 -6.75 18.38 30.13
#